data_AF-A0A0A7PHN3-F1
#
_entry.id   AF-A0A0A7PHN3-F1
#
_cell.length_a   1.000
_cell.length_b   1.000
_cell.length_c   1.000
_cell.angle_alpha   90.00
_cell.angle_beta   90.00
_cell.angle_gamma   90.00
#
_symmetry.space_group_name_H-M   'P 1'
#
loop_
_entity.id
_entity.type
_entity.pdbx_description
1 polymer ?
#
loop_
_entity_poly.entity_id
_entity_poly.type
_entity_poly.pdbx_seq_one_letter_code
_entity_poly.pdbx_strand_id
1 'polypeptide(L)' 'MPAANGLVTQRAMGRPPLHMIRIPIRVAPEAVEAIDEKVGTYGRAKFIREAIDEKLDREKPVKGPK' A
#
# COMPACT_ATOMS: atom_id res chain seq x y z
N MET A 1 -12.08 8.58 34.67
CA MET A 1 -11.14 9.67 34.32
C MET A 1 -9.97 9.07 33.55
N PRO A 2 -9.77 9.33 32.24
CA PRO A 2 -8.63 8.81 31.49
C PRO A 2 -7.59 9.91 31.19
N ALA A 3 -6.32 9.67 31.51
CA ALA A 3 -5.13 10.40 31.03
C ALA A 3 -3.90 9.62 31.50
N ALA A 4 -2.79 9.44 30.79
CA ALA A 4 -2.38 9.80 29.45
C ALA A 4 -1.22 8.83 29.13
N ASN A 5 -1.34 8.02 28.06
CA ASN A 5 -0.26 7.14 27.66
C ASN A 5 0.62 7.90 26.65
N GLY A 6 1.89 8.07 27.03
CA GLY A 6 2.88 8.84 26.30
C GLY A 6 3.04 8.39 24.85
N LEU A 7 2.64 9.27 23.93
CA LEU A 7 2.93 9.12 22.53
C LEU A 7 4.42 9.43 22.31
N VAL A 8 5.22 8.37 22.24
CA VAL A 8 6.58 8.41 21.73
C VAL A 8 6.54 8.96 20.31
N THR A 9 6.94 10.22 20.14
CA THR A 9 7.11 10.90 18.86
C THR A 9 8.36 10.35 18.16
N GLN A 10 8.23 9.17 17.56
CA GLN A 10 9.21 8.71 16.57
C GLN A 10 9.05 9.53 15.28
N ARG A 11 10.06 10.36 15.02
CA ARG A 11 10.25 11.08 13.76
C ARG A 11 10.44 10.07 12.61
N ALA A 12 9.85 10.45 11.48
CA ALA A 12 9.58 9.64 10.31
C ALA A 12 10.83 9.22 9.52
N MET A 13 10.90 7.94 9.17
CA MET A 13 11.11 7.40 7.81
C MET A 13 10.63 5.93 7.87
N GLY A 14 9.45 5.66 7.30
CA GLY A 14 8.88 4.29 7.22
C GLY A 14 7.48 4.10 7.79
N ARG A 15 6.82 5.13 8.33
CA ARG A 15 5.40 4.99 8.73
C ARG A 15 4.53 5.06 7.47
N PRO A 16 3.78 4.00 7.13
CA PRO A 16 2.81 4.08 6.04
C PRO A 16 1.83 5.23 6.30
N PRO A 17 1.35 5.93 5.26
CA PRO A 17 0.40 7.03 5.40
C PRO A 17 -0.80 6.64 6.28
N LEU A 18 -1.22 7.56 7.15
CA LEU A 18 -2.17 7.33 8.25
C LEU A 18 -3.57 6.86 7.80
N HIS A 19 -3.85 6.86 6.50
CA HIS A 19 -5.14 6.52 5.88
C HIS A 19 -5.09 5.30 4.95
N MET A 20 -4.02 4.50 4.99
CA MET A 20 -3.91 3.29 4.16
C MET A 20 -4.32 2.05 4.95
N ILE A 21 -5.25 1.27 4.38
CA ILE A 21 -5.67 -0.03 4.91
C ILE A 21 -4.67 -1.09 4.44
N ARG A 22 -4.17 -1.91 5.37
CA ARG A 22 -3.31 -3.06 5.01
C ARG A 22 -4.19 -4.19 4.50
N ILE A 23 -3.99 -4.58 3.25
CA ILE A 23 -4.65 -5.74 2.66
C ILE A 23 -3.59 -6.84 2.52
N PRO A 24 -3.67 -7.93 3.32
CA PRO A 24 -2.79 -9.08 3.12
C PRO A 24 -3.25 -9.84 1.88
N ILE A 25 -2.48 -9.76 0.80
CA ILE A 25 -2.72 -10.51 -0.45
C ILE A 25 -1.69 -11.61 -0.64
N ARG A 26 -2.09 -12.71 -1.27
CA ARG A 26 -1.18 -13.74 -1.74
C ARG A 26 -0.84 -13.45 -3.20
N VAL A 27 0.44 -13.47 -3.52
CA VAL A 27 0.96 -13.23 -4.87
C VAL A 27 1.90 -14.37 -5.22
N ALA A 28 1.99 -14.70 -6.51
CA ALA A 28 2.95 -15.69 -6.98
C ALA A 28 4.38 -15.21 -6.69
N PRO A 29 5.31 -16.11 -6.31
CA PRO A 29 6.69 -15.74 -6.01
C PRO A 29 7.39 -15.11 -7.22
N GLU A 30 7.14 -15.65 -8.42
CA GLU A 30 7.66 -15.13 -9.69
C GLU A 30 7.25 -13.67 -9.95
N ALA A 31 6.04 -13.29 -9.54
CA ALA A 31 5.57 -11.91 -9.67
C ALA A 31 6.30 -10.97 -8.71
N VAL A 32 6.67 -11.45 -7.51
CA VAL A 32 7.43 -10.65 -6.55
C VAL A 32 8.85 -10.43 -7.06
N GLU A 33 9.49 -11.47 -7.61
CA GLU A 33 10.81 -11.39 -8.22
C GLU A 33 10.82 -10.42 -9.41
N ALA A 34 9.84 -10.52 -10.31
CA ALA A 34 9.70 -9.60 -11.43
C ALA A 34 9.48 -8.14 -11.00
N ILE A 35 8.85 -7.90 -9.84
CA ILE A 35 8.71 -6.56 -9.28
C ILE A 35 10.06 -6.10 -8.70
N ASP A 36 10.77 -6.96 -7.97
CA ASP A 36 12.08 -6.63 -7.42
C ASP A 36 13.09 -6.22 -8.47
N GLU A 37 13.13 -6.93 -9.60
CA GLU A 37 14.01 -6.57 -10.72
C GLU A 37 13.70 -5.18 -11.29
N LYS A 38 12.43 -4.78 -11.28
CA LYS A 38 11.99 -3.49 -11.84
C LYS A 38 12.19 -2.30 -10.92
N VAL A 39 11.90 -2.46 -9.62
CA VAL A 39 11.84 -1.33 -8.67
C VAL A 39 12.76 -1.47 -7.47
N GLY A 40 13.52 -2.57 -7.40
CA GLY A 40 14.39 -2.89 -6.29
C GLY A 40 13.65 -3.25 -4.99
N THR A 41 14.42 -3.60 -3.97
CA THR A 41 13.93 -4.19 -2.71
C THR A 41 12.92 -3.32 -1.95
N TYR A 42 13.03 -1.99 -2.06
CA TYR A 42 12.17 -1.05 -1.33
C TYR A 42 11.02 -0.46 -2.17
N GLY A 43 10.97 -0.78 -3.46
CA GLY A 43 10.00 -0.20 -4.40
C GLY A 43 8.67 -0.93 -4.49
N ARG A 44 8.58 -2.18 -3.99
CA ARG A 44 7.42 -3.07 -4.18
C ARG A 44 6.08 -2.42 -3.81
N ALA A 45 5.99 -1.85 -2.60
CA ALA A 45 4.74 -1.29 -2.09
C ALA A 45 4.27 -0.05 -2.86
N LYS A 46 5.21 0.74 -3.42
CA LYS A 46 4.86 1.87 -4.30
C LYS A 46 4.38 1.37 -5.65
N PHE A 47 5.12 0.44 -6.25
CA PHE A 47 4.77 -0.17 -7.54
C PHE A 47 3.38 -0.81 -7.54
N ILE A 48 3.06 -1.59 -6.51
CA ILE A 48 1.76 -2.25 -6.40
C ILE A 48 0.62 -1.24 -6.28
N ARG A 49 0.81 -0.14 -5.53
CA ARG A 49 -0.21 0.92 -5.40
C ARG A 49 -0.47 1.60 -6.74
N GLU A 50 0.60 2.02 -7.43
CA GLU A 50 0.48 2.67 -8.74
C GLU A 50 -0.18 1.76 -9.79
N ALA A 51 0.15 0.46 -9.79
CA ALA A 51 -0.48 -0.50 -10.69
C ALA A 51 -1.98 -0.71 -10.40
N ILE A 52 -2.39 -0.66 -9.13
CA ILE A 52 -3.79 -0.71 -8.73
C ILE A 52 -4.52 0.56 -9.18
N ASP A 53 -3.95 1.73 -8.92
CA ASP A 53 -4.54 3.01 -9.30
C ASP A 53 -4.71 3.11 -10.82
N GLU A 54 -3.69 2.75 -11.60
CA GLU A 54 -3.75 2.72 -13.06
C GLU A 54 -4.82 1.75 -13.58
N LYS A 55 -4.96 0.59 -12.93
CA LYS A 55 -6.01 -0.39 -13.28
C LYS A 55 -7.40 0.14 -12.99
N LEU A 56 -7.62 0.75 -11.83
CA LEU A 56 -8.90 1.35 -11.44
C LEU A 56 -9.26 2.56 -12.31
N ASP A 57 -8.28 3.36 -12.72
CA ASP A 57 -8.50 4.50 -13.63
C ASP A 57 -8.90 4.03 -15.03
N ARG A 58 -8.27 2.97 -15.53
CA ARG A 58 -8.62 2.34 -16.82
C ARG A 58 -10.00 1.69 -16.75
N GLU A 59 -10.30 1.02 -15.65
CA GLU A 59 -11.56 0.37 -15.37
C GLU A 59 -12.49 1.37 -14.66
N LYS A 60 -12.90 2.45 -15.36
CA LYS A 60 -13.96 3.34 -14.86
C LYS A 60 -15.11 2.48 -14.33
N PRO A 61 -15.65 2.77 -13.14
CA PRO A 61 -16.63 1.90 -12.52
C PRO A 61 -17.82 1.72 -13.46
N VAL A 62 -18.12 0.46 -13.80
CA VAL A 62 -19.50 0.08 -14.06
C VAL A 62 -20.21 0.41 -12.76
N LYS A 63 -20.98 1.49 -12.76
CA LYS A 63 -21.73 1.99 -11.60
C LYS A 63 -22.63 0.87 -11.06
N GLY A 64 -22.13 0.08 -10.10
CA GLY A 64 -22.90 -0.85 -9.29
C GLY A 64 -23.69 -0.07 -8.24
N PRO A 65 -24.91 -0.50 -7.87
CA PRO A 65 -25.91 0.38 -7.29
C PRO A 65 -25.53 0.85 -5.89
N LYS A 66 -26.03 2.05 -5.59
CA LYS A 66 -26.00 2.74 -4.31
C LYS A 66 -26.69 1.93 -3.21
#